data_AF-A0A9P6B0U5-F1
#
_entry.id   AF-A0A9P6B0U5-F1
#
_cell.length_a   1.000
_cell.length_b   1.000
_cell.length_c   1.000
_cell.angle_alpha   90.00
_cell.angle_beta   90.00
_cell.angle_gamma   90.00
#
_symmetry.space_group_name_H-M   'P 1'
#
loop_
_entity.id
_entity.type
_entity.pdbx_description
1 polymer ?
#
loop_
_entity_poly.entity_id
_entity_poly.type
_entity_poly.pdbx_seq_one_letter_code
_entity_poly.pdbx_strand_id
1 'polypeptide(L)'
;MAESRRVPASSPSRREYASSVISVASAFPNGLPPLPSIRNEHIRKQVFTHKSFYTRPNREFEPGPDDPRSDNESLEHLGDSVLQYCTTLLVRRLYPRLRPGTATHIRSSIVDNRNLAAIAVGYNLSQHLRVSPSAPHIRNNPGLQADAFEAYVGGLHEDQGLELVDTWLTALFTPYIHAMHEDALNRQLAGLNISSPFPEEHRSRPRHRTSSSATSVTTTQTSPTTSFASLTTSTAGAAASTSSEAPQGFAPNGCTAELNERLSQRHQMVQWADVNVAPGEDATFPNWKSTATVDGRLVGTGYGRKIKVSRNVASYRALVALGLKDPTNS
;
A
#
# COMPACT_ATOMS: atom_id res chain seq x y z
N MET A 1 42.39 39.45 -23.55
CA MET A 1 42.25 38.22 -22.75
C MET A 1 41.45 38.57 -21.51
N ALA A 2 40.19 38.15 -21.44
CA ALA A 2 39.34 38.31 -20.27
C ALA A 2 38.65 36.97 -20.02
N GLU A 3 39.08 36.28 -18.97
CA GLU A 3 38.65 34.94 -18.59
C GLU A 3 37.35 35.05 -17.77
N SER A 4 36.22 34.66 -18.37
CA SER A 4 34.91 34.65 -17.72
C SER A 4 34.79 33.42 -16.82
N ARG A 5 34.92 33.64 -15.50
CA ARG A 5 34.68 32.63 -14.45
C ARG A 5 33.20 32.19 -14.48
N ARG A 6 32.93 30.98 -14.97
CA ARG A 6 31.62 30.32 -14.78
C ARG A 6 31.47 29.91 -13.32
N VAL A 7 30.43 30.43 -12.67
CA VAL A 7 29.96 29.97 -11.37
C VAL A 7 29.22 28.63 -11.57
N PRO A 8 29.50 27.57 -10.81
CA PRO A 8 28.75 26.32 -10.93
C PRO A 8 27.34 26.52 -10.35
N ALA A 9 26.32 26.14 -11.13
CA ALA A 9 24.92 26.15 -10.69
C ALA A 9 24.75 25.23 -9.47
N SER A 10 24.21 25.77 -8.40
CA SER A 10 23.87 25.03 -7.18
C SER A 10 22.88 23.91 -7.50
N SER A 11 23.24 22.68 -7.13
CA SER A 11 22.37 21.51 -7.27
C SER A 11 21.13 21.68 -6.39
N PRO A 12 19.90 21.56 -6.93
CA PRO A 12 18.68 21.64 -6.13
C PRO A 12 18.65 20.55 -5.05
N SER A 13 18.15 20.93 -3.89
CA SER A 13 18.21 20.07 -2.71
C SER A 13 17.26 18.88 -2.84
N ARG A 14 17.57 17.77 -2.17
CA ARG A 14 16.78 16.51 -2.17
C ARG A 14 15.31 16.68 -1.75
N ARG A 15 14.91 17.85 -1.21
CA ARG A 15 13.53 18.20 -0.83
C ARG A 15 12.72 18.87 -1.94
N GLU A 16 13.35 19.45 -2.97
CA GLU A 16 12.63 20.13 -4.07
C GLU A 16 12.06 19.15 -5.10
N TYR A 17 12.51 17.89 -5.10
CA TYR A 17 12.00 16.84 -6.00
C TYR A 17 10.88 15.97 -5.41
N ALA A 18 10.28 16.43 -4.30
CA ALA A 18 9.14 15.75 -3.71
C ALA A 18 7.91 15.84 -4.64
N SER A 19 7.63 14.74 -5.35
CA SER A 19 6.35 14.41 -5.99
C SER A 19 5.79 15.49 -6.92
N SER A 20 6.15 15.42 -8.19
CA SER A 20 5.48 16.06 -9.33
C SER A 20 4.05 15.54 -9.51
N VAL A 21 3.17 15.74 -8.52
CA VAL A 21 1.73 15.54 -8.72
C VAL A 21 1.31 16.62 -9.69
N ILE A 22 1.03 16.22 -10.93
CA ILE A 22 0.43 17.13 -11.91
C ILE A 22 -0.89 17.58 -11.32
N SER A 23 -1.07 18.88 -11.11
CA SER A 23 -2.33 19.38 -10.59
C SER A 23 -3.43 19.09 -11.61
N VAL A 24 -4.64 18.81 -11.12
CA VAL A 24 -5.83 18.60 -11.98
C VAL A 24 -5.99 19.75 -12.98
N ALA A 25 -5.82 20.99 -12.51
CA ALA A 25 -5.90 22.19 -13.34
C ALA A 25 -4.84 22.23 -14.46
N SER A 26 -3.63 21.73 -14.20
CA SER A 26 -2.58 21.65 -15.22
C SER A 26 -2.83 20.54 -16.23
N ALA A 27 -3.37 19.40 -15.81
CA ALA A 27 -3.71 18.29 -16.71
C ALA A 27 -4.94 18.61 -17.57
N PHE A 28 -5.87 19.40 -17.04
CA PHE A 28 -7.17 19.70 -17.63
C PHE A 28 -7.50 21.20 -17.58
N PRO A 29 -6.84 22.03 -18.41
CA PRO A 29 -7.12 23.46 -18.44
C PRO A 29 -8.57 23.79 -18.84
N ASN A 30 -9.23 22.88 -19.58
CA ASN A 30 -10.61 23.02 -20.04
C ASN A 30 -11.62 22.20 -19.21
N GLY A 31 -11.20 21.70 -18.04
CA GLY A 31 -12.01 20.83 -17.19
C GLY A 31 -11.83 19.33 -17.48
N LEU A 32 -12.25 18.53 -16.50
CA LEU A 32 -12.15 17.07 -16.54
C LEU A 32 -13.04 16.48 -17.66
N PRO A 33 -12.70 15.29 -18.19
CA PRO A 33 -13.59 14.61 -19.12
C PRO A 33 -14.96 14.37 -18.46
N PRO A 34 -16.06 14.36 -19.23
CA PRO A 34 -17.40 14.19 -18.67
C PRO A 34 -17.50 12.96 -17.77
N LEU A 35 -18.07 13.14 -16.58
CA LEU A 35 -18.30 12.05 -15.63
C LEU A 35 -19.43 11.15 -16.14
N PRO A 36 -19.20 9.85 -16.40
CA PRO A 36 -20.26 8.94 -16.83
C PRO A 36 -21.29 8.75 -15.73
N SER A 37 -22.59 8.82 -16.04
CA SER A 37 -23.63 8.65 -15.03
C SER A 37 -23.92 7.18 -14.72
N ILE A 38 -24.12 6.86 -13.44
CA ILE A 38 -24.62 5.56 -12.98
C ILE A 38 -26.15 5.55 -13.14
N ARG A 39 -26.69 4.60 -13.91
CA ARG A 39 -28.11 4.47 -14.28
C ARG A 39 -28.92 3.84 -13.16
N ASN A 40 -28.42 2.77 -12.56
CA ASN A 40 -29.07 2.11 -11.44
C ASN A 40 -29.04 3.01 -10.20
N GLU A 41 -30.22 3.40 -9.72
CA GLU A 41 -30.35 4.28 -8.56
C GLU A 41 -29.81 3.66 -7.26
N HIS A 42 -29.95 2.33 -7.10
CA HIS A 42 -29.43 1.63 -5.93
C HIS A 42 -27.91 1.74 -5.87
N ILE A 43 -27.24 1.40 -6.98
CA ILE A 43 -25.77 1.49 -7.10
C ILE A 43 -25.33 2.94 -6.91
N ARG A 44 -25.98 3.90 -7.57
CA ARG A 44 -25.68 5.33 -7.44
C ARG A 44 -25.77 5.79 -5.98
N LYS A 45 -26.79 5.35 -5.25
CA LYS A 45 -26.96 5.67 -3.83
C LYS A 45 -25.87 5.00 -2.98
N GLN A 46 -25.55 3.74 -3.24
CA GLN A 46 -24.52 2.99 -2.52
C GLN A 46 -23.13 3.62 -2.66
N VAL A 47 -22.71 3.98 -3.88
CA VAL A 47 -21.42 4.66 -4.16
C VAL A 47 -21.18 5.84 -3.23
N PHE A 48 -22.23 6.62 -2.97
CA PHE A 48 -22.14 7.81 -2.13
C PHE A 48 -22.54 7.56 -0.67
N THR A 49 -22.52 6.33 -0.17
CA THR A 49 -22.91 6.04 1.21
C THR A 49 -21.74 5.48 2.00
N HIS A 50 -21.15 6.31 2.86
CA HIS A 50 -20.09 5.87 3.75
C HIS A 50 -20.67 5.04 4.91
N LYS A 51 -19.93 4.04 5.40
CA LYS A 51 -20.34 3.18 6.53
C LYS A 51 -20.82 3.91 7.79
N SER A 52 -20.33 5.13 8.05
CA SER A 52 -20.79 5.94 9.19
C SER A 52 -22.26 6.34 9.08
N PHE A 53 -22.83 6.41 7.87
CA PHE A 53 -24.24 6.74 7.66
C PHE A 53 -25.16 5.75 8.37
N TYR A 54 -24.81 4.47 8.37
CA TYR A 54 -25.59 3.39 8.99
C TYR A 54 -25.07 2.96 10.38
N THR A 55 -24.02 3.61 10.90
CA THR A 55 -23.34 3.20 12.14
C THR A 55 -22.97 1.70 12.12
N ARG A 56 -22.43 1.24 10.99
CA ARG A 56 -22.13 -0.18 10.79
C ARG A 56 -20.98 -0.62 11.71
N PRO A 57 -21.11 -1.75 12.45
CA PRO A 57 -20.05 -2.23 13.32
C PRO A 57 -18.88 -2.80 12.50
N ASN A 58 -17.66 -2.34 12.78
CA ASN A 58 -16.44 -2.71 12.03
C ASN A 58 -16.03 -4.21 12.11
N ARG A 59 -16.75 -5.05 12.85
CA ARG A 59 -16.35 -6.45 13.14
C ARG A 59 -17.35 -7.48 12.64
N GLU A 60 -18.34 -7.06 11.86
CA GLU A 60 -19.23 -7.96 11.16
C GLU A 60 -18.49 -8.56 9.95
N PHE A 61 -18.33 -9.89 9.92
CA PHE A 61 -17.60 -10.56 8.84
C PHE A 61 -18.41 -10.57 7.54
N GLU A 62 -19.68 -11.00 7.64
CA GLU A 62 -20.65 -10.98 6.55
C GLU A 62 -21.98 -10.46 7.14
N PRO A 63 -22.57 -9.40 6.57
CA PRO A 63 -23.91 -8.98 6.95
C PRO A 63 -24.93 -10.06 6.57
N GLY A 64 -26.04 -10.13 7.30
CA GLY A 64 -27.15 -11.00 6.94
C GLY A 64 -27.73 -10.68 5.55
N PRO A 65 -28.39 -11.64 4.88
CA PRO A 65 -28.94 -11.47 3.53
C PRO A 65 -29.97 -10.33 3.42
N ASP A 66 -30.58 -9.94 4.54
CA ASP A 66 -31.58 -8.88 4.62
C ASP A 66 -31.02 -7.55 5.17
N ASP A 67 -29.69 -7.38 5.27
CA ASP A 67 -29.10 -6.13 5.76
C ASP A 67 -29.39 -4.96 4.80
N PRO A 68 -30.21 -3.96 5.20
CA PRO A 68 -30.54 -2.84 4.34
C PRO A 68 -29.38 -1.83 4.22
N ARG A 69 -28.28 -2.03 4.95
CA ARG A 69 -27.13 -1.13 5.03
C ARG A 69 -26.18 -1.41 3.86
N SER A 70 -26.45 -0.73 2.75
CA SER A 70 -25.57 -0.74 1.58
C SER A 70 -24.63 0.48 1.64
N ASP A 71 -23.41 0.24 2.12
CA ASP A 71 -22.32 1.22 2.08
C ASP A 71 -21.39 0.98 0.89
N ASN A 72 -20.47 1.91 0.69
CA ASN A 72 -19.60 1.96 -0.47
C ASN A 72 -18.38 1.05 -0.39
N GLU A 73 -18.09 0.36 0.72
CA GLU A 73 -16.83 -0.39 0.89
C GLU A 73 -16.67 -1.54 -0.12
N SER A 74 -17.76 -2.23 -0.48
CA SER A 74 -17.70 -3.29 -1.50
C SER A 74 -17.43 -2.73 -2.90
N LEU A 75 -18.01 -1.57 -3.21
CA LEU A 75 -17.79 -0.88 -4.49
C LEU A 75 -16.40 -0.26 -4.56
N GLU A 76 -15.90 0.29 -3.45
CA GLU A 76 -14.52 0.77 -3.30
C GLU A 76 -13.54 -0.37 -3.60
N HIS A 77 -13.73 -1.52 -2.97
CA HIS A 77 -12.89 -2.69 -3.16
C HIS A 77 -12.88 -3.20 -4.62
N LEU A 78 -14.07 -3.29 -5.24
CA LEU A 78 -14.19 -3.62 -6.67
C LEU A 78 -13.50 -2.55 -7.54
N GLY A 79 -13.74 -1.28 -7.21
CA GLY A 79 -13.23 -0.11 -7.90
C GLY A 79 -11.72 -0.03 -7.94
N ASP A 80 -11.01 -0.27 -6.83
CA ASP A 80 -9.54 -0.34 -6.79
C ASP A 80 -9.04 -1.40 -7.78
N SER A 81 -9.61 -2.61 -7.76
CA SER A 81 -9.21 -3.67 -8.68
C SER A 81 -9.39 -3.28 -10.16
N VAL A 82 -10.52 -2.65 -10.49
CA VAL A 82 -10.81 -2.15 -11.85
C VAL A 82 -9.85 -1.02 -12.23
N LEU A 83 -9.59 -0.07 -11.33
CA LEU A 83 -8.64 1.02 -11.54
C LEU A 83 -7.23 0.52 -11.82
N GLN A 84 -6.75 -0.43 -11.02
CA GLN A 84 -5.43 -1.04 -11.19
C GLN A 84 -5.31 -1.72 -12.56
N TYR A 85 -6.34 -2.46 -12.96
CA TYR A 85 -6.37 -3.16 -14.24
C TYR A 85 -6.38 -2.18 -15.43
N CYS A 86 -7.34 -1.25 -15.49
CA CYS A 86 -7.49 -0.29 -16.57
C CYS A 86 -6.25 0.59 -16.72
N THR A 87 -5.70 1.07 -15.60
CA THR A 87 -4.47 1.90 -15.61
C THR A 87 -3.26 1.09 -16.10
N THR A 88 -3.12 -0.17 -15.66
CA THR A 88 -2.05 -1.06 -16.16
C THR A 88 -2.14 -1.26 -17.67
N LEU A 89 -3.35 -1.53 -18.18
CA LEU A 89 -3.58 -1.68 -19.61
C LEU A 89 -3.30 -0.39 -20.39
N LEU A 90 -3.72 0.75 -19.86
CA LEU A 90 -3.49 2.05 -20.49
C LEU A 90 -2.00 2.38 -20.60
N VAL A 91 -1.23 2.22 -19.52
CA VAL A 91 0.23 2.41 -19.54
C VAL A 91 0.88 1.50 -20.59
N ARG A 92 0.45 0.23 -20.67
CA ARG A 92 0.97 -0.72 -21.67
C ARG A 92 0.60 -0.33 -23.11
N ARG A 93 -0.61 0.19 -23.34
CA ARG A 93 -1.07 0.66 -24.66
C ARG A 93 -0.29 1.88 -25.13
N LEU A 94 -0.10 2.87 -24.24
CA LEU A 94 0.62 4.11 -24.55
C LEU A 94 2.13 3.90 -24.69
N TYR A 95 2.72 3.04 -23.86
CA TYR A 95 4.17 2.82 -23.80
C TYR A 95 4.54 1.32 -23.80
N PRO A 96 4.36 0.60 -24.93
CA PRO A 96 4.52 -0.86 -24.98
C PRO A 96 5.94 -1.38 -24.73
N ARG A 97 6.95 -0.51 -24.82
CA ARG A 97 8.37 -0.85 -24.58
C ARG A 97 8.86 -0.44 -23.18
N LEU A 98 7.99 0.12 -22.34
CA LEU A 98 8.35 0.57 -21.01
C LEU A 98 8.71 -0.62 -20.12
N ARG A 99 9.79 -0.51 -19.34
CA ARG A 99 10.19 -1.56 -18.42
C ARG A 99 9.13 -1.77 -17.33
N PRO A 100 8.88 -3.01 -16.86
CA PRO A 100 7.86 -3.29 -15.85
C PRO A 100 7.98 -2.45 -14.57
N GLY A 101 9.21 -2.19 -14.09
CA GLY A 101 9.45 -1.37 -12.90
C GLY A 101 8.95 0.07 -13.09
N THR A 102 9.34 0.71 -14.19
CA THR A 102 8.88 2.07 -14.53
C THR A 102 7.39 2.12 -14.79
N ALA A 103 6.83 1.13 -15.51
CA ALA A 103 5.39 1.04 -15.74
C ALA A 103 4.61 0.93 -14.43
N THR A 104 5.11 0.15 -13.47
CA THR A 104 4.51 0.01 -12.15
C THR A 104 4.62 1.29 -11.32
N HIS A 105 5.75 1.99 -11.40
CA HIS A 105 5.92 3.29 -10.76
C HIS A 105 4.91 4.30 -11.31
N ILE A 106 4.83 4.46 -12.65
CA ILE A 106 3.84 5.35 -13.27
C ILE A 106 2.44 4.97 -12.80
N ARG A 107 2.02 3.71 -12.96
CA ARG A 107 0.69 3.26 -12.51
C ARG A 107 0.42 3.65 -11.06
N SER A 108 1.33 3.31 -10.15
CA SER A 108 1.14 3.53 -8.70
C SER A 108 1.04 5.02 -8.36
N SER A 109 1.73 5.89 -9.09
CA SER A 109 1.59 7.35 -8.94
C SER A 109 0.25 7.88 -9.43
N ILE A 110 -0.34 7.26 -10.47
CA ILE A 110 -1.66 7.65 -11.01
C ILE A 110 -2.78 7.25 -10.05
N VAL A 111 -2.72 6.02 -9.51
CA VAL A 111 -3.75 5.48 -8.61
C VAL A 111 -3.43 5.71 -7.13
N ASP A 112 -2.52 6.63 -6.80
CA ASP A 112 -2.26 7.00 -5.41
C ASP A 112 -3.43 7.82 -4.85
N ASN A 113 -3.78 7.59 -3.58
CA ASN A 113 -4.91 8.25 -2.92
C ASN A 113 -4.85 9.78 -3.03
N ARG A 114 -3.66 10.40 -3.06
CA ARG A 114 -3.56 11.86 -3.21
C ARG A 114 -4.09 12.33 -4.56
N ASN A 115 -3.75 11.61 -5.63
CA ASN A 115 -4.21 11.94 -6.97
C ASN A 115 -5.71 11.65 -7.12
N LEU A 116 -6.17 10.49 -6.64
CA LEU A 116 -7.58 10.11 -6.68
C LEU A 116 -8.46 11.09 -5.88
N ALA A 117 -8.01 11.54 -4.70
CA ALA A 117 -8.71 12.54 -3.92
C ALA A 117 -8.85 13.88 -4.66
N ALA A 118 -7.78 14.33 -5.32
CA ALA A 118 -7.81 15.58 -6.10
C ALA A 118 -8.80 15.49 -7.27
N ILE A 119 -8.83 14.35 -7.96
CA ILE A 119 -9.78 14.08 -9.04
C ILE A 119 -11.22 14.01 -8.49
N ALA A 120 -11.44 13.34 -7.36
CA ALA A 120 -12.75 13.25 -6.70
C ALA A 120 -13.31 14.63 -6.35
N VAL A 121 -12.46 15.53 -5.85
CA VAL A 121 -12.81 16.93 -5.59
C VAL A 121 -13.12 17.67 -6.89
N GLY A 122 -12.32 17.46 -7.95
CA GLY A 122 -12.57 18.06 -9.27
C GLY A 122 -13.92 17.66 -9.88
N TYR A 123 -14.38 16.44 -9.62
CA TYR A 123 -15.72 15.96 -9.99
C TYR A 123 -16.82 16.25 -8.96
N ASN A 124 -16.48 16.90 -7.84
CA ASN A 124 -17.39 17.18 -6.74
C ASN A 124 -18.01 15.94 -6.07
N LEU A 125 -17.40 14.76 -6.22
CA LEU A 125 -17.93 13.49 -5.69
C LEU A 125 -18.09 13.52 -4.17
N SER A 126 -17.14 14.15 -3.48
CA SER A 126 -17.09 14.21 -2.02
C SER A 126 -18.28 14.96 -1.40
N GLN A 127 -18.88 15.91 -2.12
CA GLN A 127 -20.06 16.64 -1.64
C GLN A 127 -21.33 15.78 -1.65
N HIS A 128 -21.37 14.75 -2.49
CA HIS A 128 -22.49 13.82 -2.57
C HIS A 128 -22.45 12.73 -1.50
N LEU A 129 -21.32 12.57 -0.78
CA LEU A 129 -21.16 11.56 0.27
C LEU A 129 -22.19 11.72 1.40
N ARG A 130 -23.01 10.71 1.59
CA ARG A 130 -23.91 10.49 2.73
C ARG A 130 -23.07 9.94 3.87
N VAL A 131 -22.96 10.75 4.92
CA VAL A 131 -22.19 10.46 6.14
C VAL A 131 -23.10 10.67 7.34
N SER A 132 -22.71 10.16 8.52
CA SER A 132 -23.42 10.47 9.77
C SER A 132 -23.55 12.00 9.96
N PRO A 133 -24.72 12.50 10.40
CA PRO A 133 -24.90 13.91 10.77
C PRO A 133 -23.91 14.41 11.84
N SER A 134 -23.36 13.50 12.65
CA SER A 134 -22.35 13.82 13.66
C SER A 134 -20.92 13.97 13.11
N ALA A 135 -20.68 13.59 11.85
CA ALA A 135 -19.35 13.57 11.25
C ALA A 135 -19.29 14.18 9.83
N PRO A 136 -19.86 15.38 9.57
CA PRO A 136 -19.87 15.98 8.24
C PRO A 136 -18.46 16.33 7.73
N HIS A 137 -17.53 16.62 8.64
CA HIS A 137 -16.15 16.99 8.33
C HIS A 137 -15.37 15.89 7.60
N ILE A 138 -15.79 14.63 7.68
CA ILE A 138 -15.08 13.51 7.07
C ILE A 138 -15.12 13.55 5.53
N ARG A 139 -16.06 14.30 4.93
CA ARG A 139 -16.11 14.55 3.48
C ARG A 139 -14.84 15.25 2.95
N ASN A 140 -14.13 15.96 3.82
CA ASN A 140 -12.89 16.65 3.49
C ASN A 140 -11.64 15.79 3.74
N ASN A 141 -11.80 14.56 4.22
CA ASN A 141 -10.68 13.63 4.40
C ASN A 141 -10.20 13.11 3.04
N PRO A 142 -8.93 13.32 2.65
CA PRO A 142 -8.43 12.88 1.35
C PRO A 142 -8.53 11.36 1.13
N GLY A 143 -8.41 10.55 2.19
CA GLY A 143 -8.63 9.11 2.10
C GLY A 143 -10.05 8.81 1.62
N LEU A 144 -11.06 9.32 2.31
CA LEU A 144 -12.47 9.12 1.93
C LEU A 144 -12.83 9.71 0.57
N GLN A 145 -12.12 10.74 0.11
CA GLN A 145 -12.28 11.29 -1.22
C GLN A 145 -11.74 10.33 -2.30
N ALA A 146 -10.59 9.70 -2.04
CA ALA A 146 -10.06 8.64 -2.89
C ALA A 146 -11.00 7.42 -2.89
N ASP A 147 -11.41 6.95 -1.71
CA ASP A 147 -12.34 5.82 -1.55
C ASP A 147 -13.66 6.07 -2.30
N ALA A 148 -14.17 7.31 -2.28
CA ALA A 148 -15.37 7.70 -3.04
C ALA A 148 -15.17 7.64 -4.57
N PHE A 149 -13.98 7.97 -5.07
CA PHE A 149 -13.64 7.84 -6.48
C PHE A 149 -13.53 6.36 -6.89
N GLU A 150 -12.88 5.54 -6.06
CA GLU A 150 -12.80 4.09 -6.27
C GLU A 150 -14.20 3.47 -6.27
N ALA A 151 -15.03 3.80 -5.28
CA ALA A 151 -16.43 3.34 -5.24
C ALA A 151 -17.22 3.78 -6.48
N TYR A 152 -17.00 4.98 -7.00
CA TYR A 152 -17.64 5.45 -8.23
C TYR A 152 -17.25 4.59 -9.44
N VAL A 153 -15.97 4.23 -9.55
CA VAL A 153 -15.47 3.33 -10.59
C VAL A 153 -16.10 1.95 -10.45
N GLY A 154 -16.16 1.40 -9.23
CA GLY A 154 -16.81 0.13 -8.95
C GLY A 154 -18.30 0.13 -9.32
N GLY A 155 -19.01 1.19 -8.96
CA GLY A 155 -20.42 1.37 -9.30
C GLY A 155 -20.67 1.49 -10.80
N LEU A 156 -19.81 2.20 -11.54
CA LEU A 156 -19.90 2.25 -13.00
C LEU A 156 -19.66 0.88 -13.65
N HIS A 157 -18.66 0.15 -13.15
CA HIS A 157 -18.37 -1.20 -13.63
C HIS A 157 -19.56 -2.13 -13.39
N GLU A 158 -20.18 -2.08 -12.21
CA GLU A 158 -21.32 -2.93 -11.87
C GLU A 158 -22.58 -2.58 -12.67
N ASP A 159 -22.81 -1.28 -12.94
CA ASP A 159 -23.98 -0.80 -13.66
C ASP A 159 -23.88 -0.96 -15.19
N GLN A 160 -22.70 -0.71 -15.78
CA GLN A 160 -22.53 -0.56 -17.23
C GLN A 160 -21.31 -1.31 -17.80
N GLY A 161 -20.55 -2.02 -16.97
CA GLY A 161 -19.44 -2.87 -17.41
C GLY A 161 -18.12 -2.13 -17.66
N LEU A 162 -17.09 -2.93 -17.93
CA LEU A 162 -15.71 -2.49 -17.99
C LEU A 162 -15.39 -1.56 -19.18
N GLU A 163 -16.08 -1.69 -20.31
CA GLU A 163 -15.78 -0.94 -21.53
C GLU A 163 -16.02 0.58 -21.36
N LEU A 164 -17.11 0.94 -20.69
CA LEU A 164 -17.41 2.33 -20.35
C LEU A 164 -16.33 2.91 -19.43
N VAL A 165 -15.95 2.13 -18.41
CA VAL A 165 -14.93 2.52 -17.43
C VAL A 165 -13.57 2.70 -18.10
N ASP A 166 -13.15 1.77 -18.96
CA ASP A 166 -11.88 1.87 -19.69
C ASP A 166 -11.83 3.10 -20.60
N THR A 167 -12.94 3.40 -21.29
CA THR A 167 -13.05 4.59 -22.16
C THR A 167 -12.89 5.88 -21.36
N TRP A 168 -13.64 6.02 -20.26
CA TRP A 168 -13.57 7.20 -19.41
C TRP A 168 -12.22 7.34 -18.72
N LEU A 169 -11.69 6.28 -18.11
CA LEU A 169 -10.37 6.29 -17.47
C LEU A 169 -9.24 6.52 -18.48
N THR A 170 -9.38 6.09 -19.72
CA THR A 170 -8.43 6.43 -20.79
C THR A 170 -8.38 7.93 -21.02
N ALA A 171 -9.53 8.59 -21.18
CA ALA A 171 -9.58 10.04 -21.33
C ALA A 171 -9.02 10.78 -20.09
N LEU A 172 -9.30 10.25 -18.90
CA LEU A 172 -8.91 10.86 -17.63
C LEU A 172 -7.42 10.67 -17.28
N PHE A 173 -6.84 9.49 -17.52
CA PHE A 173 -5.48 9.17 -17.06
C PHE A 173 -4.39 9.38 -18.10
N THR A 174 -4.73 9.47 -19.39
CA THR A 174 -3.75 9.74 -20.47
C THR A 174 -2.85 10.96 -20.20
N PRO A 175 -3.37 12.16 -19.86
CA PRO A 175 -2.49 13.32 -19.64
C PRO A 175 -1.55 13.13 -18.45
N TYR A 176 -2.03 12.50 -17.36
CA TYR A 176 -1.19 12.20 -16.21
C TYR A 176 -0.10 11.18 -16.53
N ILE A 177 -0.43 10.14 -17.29
CA ILE A 177 0.52 9.09 -17.70
C ILE A 177 1.61 9.69 -18.60
N HIS A 178 1.25 10.58 -19.53
CA HIS A 178 2.24 11.28 -20.36
C HIS A 178 3.22 12.09 -19.54
N ALA A 179 2.72 12.94 -18.63
CA ALA A 179 3.60 13.78 -17.82
C ALA A 179 4.42 12.98 -16.79
N MET A 180 3.90 11.87 -16.25
CA MET A 180 4.68 10.94 -15.42
C MET A 180 5.76 10.21 -16.23
N HIS A 181 5.48 9.84 -17.48
CA HIS A 181 6.48 9.27 -18.37
C HIS A 181 7.57 10.27 -18.72
N GLU A 182 7.23 11.52 -19.04
CA GLU A 182 8.20 12.58 -19.32
C GLU A 182 9.09 12.88 -18.10
N ASP A 183 8.52 12.98 -16.90
CA ASP A 183 9.30 13.14 -15.67
C ASP A 183 10.26 11.96 -15.44
N ALA A 184 9.78 10.72 -15.64
CA ALA A 184 10.63 9.53 -15.53
C ALA A 184 11.78 9.55 -16.55
N LEU A 185 11.52 9.94 -17.80
CA LEU A 185 12.52 10.06 -18.85
C LEU A 185 13.55 11.15 -18.52
N ASN A 186 13.10 12.33 -18.08
CA ASN A 186 13.97 13.44 -17.71
C ASN A 186 14.88 13.08 -16.54
N ARG A 187 14.36 12.37 -15.53
CA ARG A 187 15.17 11.85 -14.40
C ARG A 187 16.21 10.85 -14.89
N GLN A 188 15.85 9.96 -15.81
CA GLN A 188 16.79 9.01 -16.39
C GLN A 188 17.94 9.72 -17.12
N LEU A 189 17.62 10.71 -17.96
CA LEU A 189 18.60 11.50 -18.70
C LEU A 189 19.50 12.32 -17.76
N ALA A 190 18.99 12.73 -16.61
CA ALA A 190 19.75 13.39 -15.56
C ALA A 190 20.56 12.43 -14.66
N GLY A 191 20.55 11.11 -14.93
CA GLY A 191 21.24 10.10 -14.12
C GLY A 191 20.61 9.86 -12.74
N LEU A 192 19.36 10.28 -12.53
CA LEU A 192 18.62 10.11 -11.28
C LEU A 192 17.87 8.78 -11.27
N ASN A 193 17.71 8.19 -10.09
CA ASN A 193 16.99 6.94 -9.92
C ASN A 193 15.48 7.15 -10.13
N ILE A 194 14.93 6.46 -11.12
CA ILE A 194 13.49 6.37 -11.41
C ILE A 194 12.92 5.35 -10.42
N SER A 195 12.69 5.75 -9.17
CA SER A 195 12.41 4.81 -8.07
C SER A 195 11.35 3.75 -8.46
N SER A 196 11.79 2.52 -8.68
CA SER A 196 10.94 1.33 -8.78
C SER A 196 10.60 0.90 -7.35
N PRO A 197 9.34 0.54 -7.03
CA PRO A 197 9.00 -0.06 -5.75
C PRO A 197 9.60 -1.47 -5.56
N PHE A 198 10.26 -2.02 -6.58
CA PHE A 198 10.92 -3.32 -6.54
C PHE A 198 12.45 -3.15 -6.65
N PRO A 199 13.23 -3.71 -5.70
CA PRO A 199 14.66 -3.89 -5.89
C PRO A 199 14.90 -4.71 -7.17
N GLU A 200 15.80 -4.26 -8.04
CA GLU A 200 16.33 -5.11 -9.10
C GLU A 200 17.12 -6.25 -8.45
N GLU A 201 16.44 -7.37 -8.16
CA GLU A 201 17.14 -8.63 -7.99
C GLU A 201 17.83 -8.94 -9.31
N HIS A 202 19.16 -8.85 -9.31
CA HIS A 202 20.02 -9.45 -10.32
C HIS A 202 19.64 -10.93 -10.47
N ARG A 203 18.77 -11.21 -11.45
CA ARG A 203 18.41 -12.58 -11.85
C ARG A 203 19.60 -13.21 -12.56
N SER A 204 20.58 -13.67 -11.80
CA SER A 204 21.43 -14.80 -12.19
C SER A 204 20.55 -16.06 -12.17
N ARG A 205 19.80 -16.30 -13.26
CA ARG A 205 19.03 -17.54 -13.41
C ARG A 205 19.98 -18.69 -13.72
N PRO A 206 20.00 -19.79 -12.93
CA PRO A 206 20.49 -21.07 -13.43
C PRO A 206 19.48 -21.59 -14.46
N ARG A 207 19.98 -22.02 -15.63
CA ARG A 207 19.16 -22.69 -16.64
C ARG A 207 18.68 -24.03 -16.09
N HIS A 208 17.41 -24.14 -15.72
CA HIS A 208 16.79 -25.45 -15.52
C HIS A 208 16.33 -26.02 -16.87
N ARG A 209 17.04 -27.06 -17.28
CA ARG A 209 16.70 -27.96 -18.38
C ARG A 209 15.40 -28.69 -18.04
N THR A 210 14.49 -28.71 -19.00
CA THR A 210 13.25 -29.47 -18.95
C THR A 210 13.52 -30.96 -18.89
N SER A 211 12.86 -31.66 -17.97
CA SER A 211 12.45 -33.04 -18.18
C SER A 211 11.16 -33.30 -17.41
N SER A 212 10.12 -33.51 -18.22
CA SER A 212 8.78 -33.95 -17.89
C SER A 212 8.80 -35.26 -17.10
N SER A 213 7.94 -35.39 -16.11
CA SER A 213 7.33 -36.66 -15.70
C SER A 213 6.06 -36.34 -14.92
N ALA A 214 4.93 -36.58 -15.56
CA ALA A 214 3.63 -36.62 -14.91
C ALA A 214 3.55 -37.86 -14.02
N THR A 215 3.05 -37.73 -12.80
CA THR A 215 2.28 -38.80 -12.16
C THR A 215 1.28 -38.16 -11.19
N SER A 216 0.02 -38.47 -11.45
CA SER A 216 -1.17 -38.13 -10.68
C SER A 216 -1.23 -38.87 -9.34
N VAL A 217 -2.34 -38.64 -8.61
CA VAL A 217 -2.90 -39.35 -7.44
C VAL A 217 -2.80 -38.48 -6.18
N THR A 218 -3.79 -38.31 -5.30
CA THR A 218 -5.26 -38.42 -5.27
C THR A 218 -5.66 -37.77 -3.94
N THR A 219 -6.69 -36.94 -3.97
CA THR A 219 -7.56 -36.50 -2.88
C THR A 219 -7.62 -37.39 -1.63
N THR A 220 -7.54 -36.82 -0.44
CA THR A 220 -8.55 -37.05 0.62
C THR A 220 -8.53 -35.93 1.65
N GLN A 221 -9.68 -35.24 1.73
CA GLN A 221 -10.08 -34.37 2.83
C GLN A 221 -10.43 -35.22 4.05
N THR A 222 -10.04 -34.78 5.25
CA THR A 222 -10.85 -34.90 6.48
C THR A 222 -10.35 -33.91 7.52
N SER A 223 -11.20 -32.94 7.87
CA SER A 223 -11.33 -32.34 9.21
C SER A 223 -12.66 -32.87 9.79
N PRO A 224 -13.16 -32.52 11.01
CA PRO A 224 -12.63 -31.63 12.06
C PRO A 224 -12.83 -32.22 13.49
N THR A 225 -12.68 -31.36 14.53
CA THR A 225 -13.44 -31.28 15.82
C THR A 225 -12.50 -31.13 17.04
N THR A 226 -12.27 -29.91 17.56
CA THR A 226 -12.95 -29.22 18.70
C THR A 226 -12.49 -29.70 20.09
N SER A 227 -11.86 -28.83 20.90
CA SER A 227 -12.48 -28.24 22.11
C SER A 227 -11.52 -27.42 22.99
N PHE A 228 -12.07 -26.32 23.48
CA PHE A 228 -11.74 -25.43 24.60
C PHE A 228 -10.93 -25.98 25.80
N ALA A 229 -10.07 -25.11 26.36
CA ALA A 229 -10.01 -24.84 27.81
C ALA A 229 -9.36 -23.47 28.10
N SER A 230 -9.93 -22.76 29.06
CA SER A 230 -9.59 -21.41 29.52
C SER A 230 -8.87 -21.42 30.88
N LEU A 231 -8.39 -20.24 31.29
CA LEU A 231 -8.04 -19.77 32.66
C LEU A 231 -6.62 -20.16 33.15
N THR A 232 -5.83 -19.39 33.91
CA THR A 232 -5.84 -18.03 34.49
C THR A 232 -4.47 -17.76 35.14
N THR A 233 -4.12 -16.47 35.33
CA THR A 233 -3.30 -15.88 36.42
C THR A 233 -1.82 -16.24 36.62
N SER A 234 -0.94 -15.23 36.54
CA SER A 234 -0.32 -14.56 37.73
C SER A 234 1.12 -14.08 37.47
N THR A 235 1.27 -12.76 37.57
CA THR A 235 2.33 -11.95 38.21
C THR A 235 3.78 -12.43 38.40
N ALA A 236 4.68 -11.49 38.06
CA ALA A 236 5.86 -11.02 38.80
C ALA A 236 7.27 -11.40 38.26
N GLY A 237 8.04 -10.34 37.95
CA GLY A 237 9.35 -10.13 38.58
C GLY A 237 10.61 -10.29 37.73
N ALA A 238 11.45 -9.23 37.79
CA ALA A 238 12.91 -9.22 37.58
C ALA A 238 13.43 -9.36 36.13
N ALA A 239 14.55 -8.80 35.70
CA ALA A 239 15.43 -7.74 36.18
C ALA A 239 16.35 -7.40 34.98
N ALA A 240 17.00 -6.24 35.04
CA ALA A 240 17.84 -5.68 34.01
C ALA A 240 19.02 -6.57 33.58
N SER A 241 19.37 -6.51 32.30
CA SER A 241 20.75 -6.67 31.84
C SER A 241 20.98 -5.79 30.61
N THR A 242 21.74 -4.73 30.83
CA THR A 242 22.34 -3.82 29.86
C THR A 242 23.17 -4.58 28.83
N SER A 243 22.85 -4.44 27.55
CA SER A 243 23.76 -4.74 26.45
C SER A 243 23.47 -3.86 25.24
N SER A 244 24.33 -2.85 25.05
CA SER A 244 24.70 -2.22 23.78
C SER A 244 23.58 -2.08 22.73
N GLU A 245 22.80 -1.00 22.83
CA GLU A 245 21.79 -0.64 21.83
C GLU A 245 22.45 -0.24 20.51
N ALA A 246 22.27 -1.07 19.46
CA ALA A 246 22.59 -0.70 18.09
C ALA A 246 21.72 0.49 17.63
N PRO A 247 22.24 1.36 16.73
CA PRO A 247 21.62 2.64 16.39
C PRO A 247 20.15 2.50 15.99
N GLN A 248 19.31 3.36 16.54
CA GLN A 248 17.88 3.38 16.24
C GLN A 248 17.64 3.76 14.78
N GLY A 249 16.99 2.87 14.03
CA GLY A 249 16.19 3.26 12.85
C GLY A 249 16.59 2.70 11.49
N PHE A 250 17.69 1.96 11.35
CA PHE A 250 18.07 1.38 10.05
C PHE A 250 18.09 -0.14 10.09
N ALA A 251 17.04 -0.76 9.56
CA ALA A 251 17.00 -2.19 9.28
C ALA A 251 16.80 -2.37 7.78
N PRO A 252 17.64 -3.15 7.08
CA PRO A 252 17.43 -3.48 5.67
C PRO A 252 16.04 -4.06 5.43
N ASN A 253 15.45 -3.78 4.27
CA ASN A 253 14.16 -4.34 3.92
C ASN A 253 14.24 -5.87 3.78
N GLY A 254 13.16 -6.57 4.11
CA GLY A 254 13.05 -8.02 3.91
C GLY A 254 13.54 -8.89 5.08
N CYS A 255 13.98 -8.29 6.19
CA CYS A 255 14.49 -9.03 7.35
C CYS A 255 13.44 -9.96 7.99
N THR A 256 12.15 -9.65 7.87
CA THR A 256 11.08 -10.54 8.37
C THR A 256 10.97 -11.83 7.56
N ALA A 257 11.10 -11.75 6.23
CA ALA A 257 11.08 -12.94 5.38
C ALA A 257 12.34 -13.80 5.63
N GLU A 258 13.50 -13.15 5.71
CA GLU A 258 14.78 -13.81 6.01
C GLU A 258 14.76 -14.51 7.37
N LEU A 259 14.22 -13.87 8.42
CA LEU A 259 14.08 -14.48 9.74
C LEU A 259 13.20 -15.73 9.69
N ASN A 260 12.03 -15.64 9.03
CA ASN A 260 11.11 -16.76 8.92
C ASN A 260 11.72 -17.94 8.15
N GLU A 261 12.45 -17.67 7.07
CA GLU A 261 13.13 -18.70 6.29
C GLU A 261 14.20 -19.42 7.13
N ARG A 262 15.07 -18.65 7.81
CA ARG A 262 16.15 -19.22 8.63
C ARG A 262 15.64 -19.98 9.86
N LEU A 263 14.54 -19.55 10.47
CA LEU A 263 13.92 -20.27 11.58
C LEU A 263 13.22 -21.54 11.10
N SER A 264 12.56 -21.51 9.94
CA SER A 264 11.94 -22.68 9.33
C SER A 264 12.96 -23.79 9.06
N GLN A 265 14.16 -23.43 8.56
CA GLN A 265 15.29 -24.38 8.40
C GLN A 265 15.75 -25.02 9.72
N ARG A 266 15.48 -24.37 10.86
CA ARG A 266 15.78 -24.87 12.21
C ARG A 266 14.58 -25.54 12.90
N HIS A 267 13.47 -25.74 12.19
CA HIS A 267 12.18 -26.18 12.76
C HIS A 267 11.68 -25.29 13.92
N GLN A 268 12.08 -24.02 13.92
CA GLN A 268 11.67 -23.01 14.89
C GLN A 268 10.68 -22.04 14.26
N MET A 269 9.91 -21.36 15.10
CA MET A 269 8.99 -20.31 14.65
C MET A 269 9.09 -19.07 15.53
N VAL A 270 8.92 -17.90 14.92
CA VAL A 270 8.85 -16.63 15.64
C VAL A 270 7.40 -16.35 16.07
N GLN A 271 7.24 -16.05 17.34
CA GLN A 271 6.01 -15.53 17.93
C GLN A 271 6.11 -14.00 18.01
N TRP A 272 5.04 -13.33 17.61
CA TRP A 272 4.98 -11.87 17.56
C TRP A 272 4.02 -11.33 18.61
N ALA A 273 4.46 -10.31 19.35
CA ALA A 273 3.57 -9.45 20.12
C ALA A 273 3.74 -8.00 19.69
N ASP A 274 2.66 -7.43 19.15
CA ASP A 274 2.62 -6.07 18.61
C ASP A 274 1.68 -5.20 19.44
N VAL A 275 2.19 -4.06 19.89
CA VAL A 275 1.42 -3.10 20.68
C VAL A 275 1.48 -1.73 20.01
N ASN A 276 0.32 -1.06 19.98
CA ASN A 276 0.26 0.34 19.63
C ASN A 276 0.67 1.14 20.87
N VAL A 277 1.74 1.91 20.74
CA VAL A 277 2.27 2.75 21.83
C VAL A 277 1.73 4.15 21.59
N ALA A 278 0.87 4.62 22.51
CA ALA A 278 0.31 5.96 22.43
C ALA A 278 1.44 7.00 22.37
N PRO A 279 1.34 8.02 21.50
CA PRO A 279 2.32 9.09 21.47
C PRO A 279 2.31 9.84 22.80
N GLY A 280 3.48 10.12 23.36
CA GLY A 280 3.61 11.11 24.45
C GLY A 280 3.28 12.52 23.96
N GLU A 281 3.10 13.46 24.90
CA GLU A 281 2.66 14.84 24.64
C GLU A 281 3.51 15.58 23.57
N ASP A 282 4.78 15.17 23.37
CA ASP A 282 5.68 15.68 22.33
C ASP A 282 5.89 14.66 21.19
N ALA A 283 4.84 14.37 20.43
CA ALA A 283 4.77 13.25 19.48
C ALA A 283 5.76 13.33 18.28
N THR A 284 7.01 12.94 18.49
CA THR A 284 8.02 12.65 17.44
C THR A 284 8.40 11.16 17.37
N PHE A 285 7.69 10.28 18.10
CA PHE A 285 8.08 8.90 18.37
C PHE A 285 7.13 7.83 17.75
N PRO A 286 7.60 6.58 17.56
CA PRO A 286 6.91 5.55 16.76
C PRO A 286 5.64 4.96 17.41
N ASN A 287 4.57 4.88 16.63
CA ASN A 287 3.24 4.40 17.07
C ASN A 287 3.17 2.88 17.32
N TRP A 288 4.11 2.08 16.84
CA TRP A 288 4.08 0.62 16.97
C TRP A 288 5.37 0.08 17.57
N LYS A 289 5.22 -0.84 18.52
CA LYS A 289 6.30 -1.68 19.07
C LYS A 289 5.99 -3.14 18.76
N SER A 290 6.93 -3.82 18.12
CA SER A 290 6.86 -5.25 17.80
C SER A 290 7.95 -6.01 18.54
N THR A 291 7.58 -7.12 19.16
CA THR A 291 8.51 -8.02 19.86
C THR A 291 8.48 -9.40 19.23
N ALA A 292 9.66 -9.95 18.98
CA ALA A 292 9.89 -11.26 18.37
C ALA A 292 10.42 -12.23 19.44
N THR A 293 9.71 -13.33 19.66
CA THR A 293 10.07 -14.39 20.60
C THR A 293 10.27 -15.69 19.84
N VAL A 294 11.35 -16.41 20.09
CA VAL A 294 11.64 -17.73 19.51
C VAL A 294 11.92 -18.68 20.66
N ASP A 295 11.21 -19.81 20.72
CA ASP A 295 11.27 -20.80 21.80
C ASP A 295 11.14 -20.18 23.21
N GLY A 296 10.20 -19.23 23.36
CA GLY A 296 9.96 -18.52 24.62
C GLY A 296 11.01 -17.46 24.98
N ARG A 297 12.08 -17.28 24.19
CA ARG A 297 13.10 -16.26 24.41
C ARG A 297 12.86 -15.03 23.53
N LEU A 298 12.85 -13.83 24.14
CA LEU A 298 12.83 -12.57 23.40
C LEU A 298 14.13 -12.43 22.59
N VAL A 299 14.02 -12.33 21.27
CA VAL A 299 15.17 -12.24 20.35
C VAL A 299 15.23 -10.91 19.61
N GLY A 300 14.14 -10.15 19.53
CA GLY A 300 14.15 -8.85 18.87
C GLY A 300 13.02 -7.94 19.33
N THR A 301 13.31 -6.64 19.41
CA THR A 301 12.30 -5.59 19.63
C THR A 301 12.51 -4.49 18.61
N GLY A 302 11.45 -4.05 17.94
CA GLY A 302 11.51 -3.01 16.92
C GLY A 302 10.38 -2.01 17.08
N TYR A 303 10.64 -0.79 16.63
CA TYR A 303 9.70 0.32 16.70
C TYR A 303 9.49 0.93 15.31
N GLY A 304 8.30 1.44 15.03
CA GLY A 304 7.99 2.07 13.75
C GLY A 304 6.65 2.78 13.71
N ARG A 305 6.43 3.58 12.66
CA ARG A 305 5.13 4.24 12.42
C ARG A 305 4.03 3.29 11.96
N LYS A 306 4.41 2.12 11.45
CA LYS A 306 3.52 1.04 10.99
C LYS A 306 4.02 -0.29 11.56
N ILE A 307 3.11 -1.21 11.86
CA ILE A 307 3.43 -2.57 12.35
C ILE A 307 4.44 -3.31 11.46
N LYS A 308 4.37 -3.12 10.13
CA LYS A 308 5.32 -3.73 9.18
C LYS A 308 6.75 -3.21 9.37
N VAL A 309 6.90 -1.93 9.69
CA VAL A 309 8.21 -1.30 9.92
C VAL A 309 8.78 -1.75 11.26
N SER A 310 7.98 -1.75 12.33
CA SER A 310 8.41 -2.23 13.65
C SER A 310 8.80 -3.71 13.61
N ARG A 311 8.04 -4.56 12.91
CA ARG A 311 8.39 -5.98 12.71
C ARG A 311 9.66 -6.17 11.89
N ASN A 312 9.90 -5.39 10.83
CA ASN A 312 11.13 -5.48 10.05
C ASN A 312 12.37 -5.16 10.90
N VAL A 313 12.29 -4.12 11.74
CA VAL A 313 13.35 -3.75 12.69
C VAL A 313 13.56 -4.83 13.75
N ALA A 314 12.48 -5.36 14.33
CA ALA A 314 12.53 -6.46 15.29
C ALA A 314 13.16 -7.71 14.66
N SER A 315 12.86 -7.98 13.38
CA SER A 315 13.38 -9.14 12.65
C SER A 315 14.88 -9.03 12.39
N TYR A 316 15.38 -7.84 12.02
CA TYR A 316 16.81 -7.60 11.88
C TYR A 316 17.56 -7.84 13.19
N ARG A 317 17.04 -7.29 14.29
CA ARG A 317 17.60 -7.51 15.64
C ARG A 317 17.58 -8.97 16.05
N ALA A 318 16.51 -9.70 15.72
CA ALA A 318 16.42 -11.15 15.95
C ALA A 318 17.44 -11.95 15.11
N LEU A 319 17.63 -11.60 13.83
CA LEU A 319 18.64 -12.24 12.99
C LEU A 319 20.05 -12.06 13.55
N VAL A 320 20.39 -10.85 14.02
CA VAL A 320 21.68 -10.57 14.66
C VAL A 320 21.81 -11.34 15.99
N ALA A 321 20.79 -11.29 16.84
CA ALA A 321 20.79 -11.96 18.15
C ALA A 321 20.86 -13.49 18.08
N LEU A 322 20.40 -14.08 16.97
CA LEU A 322 20.46 -15.52 16.69
C LEU A 322 21.74 -15.94 15.93
N GLY A 323 22.67 -15.01 15.68
CA GLY A 323 23.89 -15.25 14.91
C GLY A 323 23.62 -15.61 13.45
N LEU A 324 22.46 -15.21 12.92
CA LEU A 324 22.02 -15.51 11.55
C LEU A 324 22.43 -14.43 10.54
N LYS A 325 22.82 -13.25 11.03
CA LYS A 325 23.21 -12.08 10.23
C LYS A 325 24.28 -11.26 10.95
N ASP A 326 25.30 -10.83 10.21
CA ASP A 326 26.38 -9.99 10.74
C ASP A 326 25.92 -8.52 10.79
N PRO A 327 26.02 -7.83 11.95
CA PRO A 327 25.65 -6.42 12.07
C PRO A 327 26.50 -5.47 11.21
N THR A 328 27.70 -5.89 10.77
CA THR A 328 28.63 -5.04 10.02
C THR A 328 28.44 -5.07 8.50
N ASN A 329 27.62 -5.97 7.98
CA ASN A 329 27.41 -6.18 6.55
C ASN A 329 26.06 -5.58 6.08
N SER A 330 25.90 -4.26 6.28
CA SER A 330 24.69 -3.48 5.93
C SER A 330 24.95 -2.47 4.83
#